data_AF-A0A8T3P1U6-F1
#
_entry.id   AF-A0A8T3P1U6-F1
#
_cell.length_a   1.000
_cell.length_b   1.000
_cell.length_c   1.000
_cell.angle_alpha   90.00
_cell.angle_beta   90.00
_cell.angle_gamma   90.00
#
_symmetry.space_group_name_H-M   'P 1'
#
loop_
_entity.id
_entity.type
_entity.pdbx_description
1 polymer ?
#
loop_
_entity_poly.entity_id
_entity_poly.type
_entity_poly.pdbx_seq_one_letter_code
_entity_poly.pdbx_strand_id
1 'polypeptide(L)'
;MKSLQSTSLTATRLMALGLMTNPALAASFTVNLTGDQADSAVADGICDTDGNPGTGLQCTLRAAIQQTNATSSADTINFAIPGVGIKTILPTSALEITQPVTINGYTQPGAKPNTKKVGDDAIVLMQLAETFAGNNGDGLSISDTGSNSVIRGLVINRFSNSGIRIKGNNNKVEGNFLGTDPTGTVDLGNGDFGGVLVNNGDANTIGGNSPADRNLISGNQVGVSLNVGSVGNKVQGNYIGTDKNGTAALGNDRDGVEIVDASRSTIGGSVAEANIIAFNGLGGVVIKSFFADGDASGNRIQFNSIFANGTLGIDLGNDGQNSNDPKDPDAGENDLQNAPVITSAAFSGEGLTIKGKLNSTPRKAFLVEFFANPTGESEGKKFIGNKAVSTNANGNVSFTFVPSKAVFADSVTATATNVVAANTSEFSLPRQMSTD
;
A
#
# COMPACT_ATOMS: atom_id res chain seq x y z
N MET A 1 -68.82 -37.94 39.60
CA MET A 1 -68.46 -36.77 38.76
C MET A 1 -67.18 -36.20 39.33
N LYS A 2 -66.06 -36.36 38.60
CA LYS A 2 -64.71 -36.03 39.09
C LYS A 2 -64.54 -34.51 39.18
N SER A 3 -64.15 -34.04 40.36
CA SER A 3 -63.82 -32.66 40.70
C SER A 3 -62.35 -32.60 41.12
N LEU A 4 -61.58 -31.81 40.37
CA LEU A 4 -60.39 -31.02 40.73
C LEU A 4 -59.36 -31.62 41.73
N GLN A 5 -58.17 -31.94 41.20
CA GLN A 5 -56.91 -31.69 41.90
C GLN A 5 -56.01 -30.86 40.98
N SER A 6 -55.64 -29.68 41.45
CA SER A 6 -54.67 -28.78 40.84
C SER A 6 -53.26 -29.28 41.13
N THR A 7 -52.49 -29.64 40.10
CA THR A 7 -51.05 -29.83 40.21
C THR A 7 -50.36 -28.52 39.84
N SER A 8 -49.71 -27.92 40.83
CA SER A 8 -48.82 -26.77 40.70
C SER A 8 -47.59 -27.16 39.87
N LEU A 9 -47.45 -26.63 38.64
CA LEU A 9 -46.17 -26.58 37.94
C LEU A 9 -45.36 -25.41 38.51
N THR A 10 -44.36 -25.70 39.33
CA THR A 10 -43.29 -24.76 39.65
C THR A 10 -42.47 -24.50 38.40
N ALA A 11 -42.64 -23.31 37.80
CA ALA A 11 -41.76 -22.83 36.75
C ALA A 11 -40.38 -22.50 37.36
N THR A 12 -39.42 -23.42 37.22
CA THR A 12 -38.01 -23.12 37.47
C THR A 12 -37.56 -22.14 36.38
N ARG A 13 -37.56 -20.83 36.71
CA ARG A 13 -36.88 -19.82 35.90
C ARG A 13 -35.39 -20.15 35.94
N LEU A 14 -34.89 -20.78 34.89
CA LEU A 14 -33.46 -20.81 34.61
C LEU A 14 -33.08 -19.37 34.21
N MET A 15 -32.58 -18.58 35.18
CA MET A 15 -31.81 -17.39 34.85
C MET A 15 -30.59 -17.90 34.11
N ALA A 16 -30.59 -17.78 32.78
CA ALA A 16 -29.36 -17.74 32.03
C ALA A 16 -28.61 -16.50 32.55
N LEU A 17 -27.69 -16.73 33.48
CA LEU A 17 -26.67 -15.76 33.83
C LEU A 17 -25.83 -15.62 32.56
N GLY A 18 -26.24 -14.70 31.68
CA GLY A 18 -25.40 -14.29 30.58
C GLY A 18 -24.09 -13.83 31.21
N LEU A 19 -23.04 -14.63 31.05
CA LEU A 19 -21.68 -14.16 31.19
C LEU A 19 -21.55 -13.04 30.16
N MET A 20 -21.84 -11.81 30.60
CA MET A 20 -21.31 -10.64 29.95
C MET A 20 -19.81 -10.76 30.15
N THR A 21 -19.12 -11.39 29.20
CA THR A 21 -17.68 -11.26 29.12
C THR A 21 -17.45 -9.77 28.94
N ASN A 22 -16.95 -9.12 29.99
CA ASN A 22 -16.41 -7.77 29.84
C ASN A 22 -15.45 -7.83 28.64
N PRO A 23 -15.53 -6.89 27.70
CA PRO A 23 -14.52 -6.82 26.66
C PRO A 23 -13.16 -6.77 27.36
N ALA A 24 -12.29 -7.74 27.05
CA ALA A 24 -10.93 -7.74 27.56
C ALA A 24 -10.31 -6.38 27.18
N LEU A 25 -9.74 -5.69 28.17
CA LEU A 25 -9.03 -4.44 27.92
C LEU A 25 -7.84 -4.73 27.00
N ALA A 26 -7.59 -3.87 26.02
CA ALA A 26 -6.43 -3.99 25.14
C ALA A 26 -5.14 -4.05 25.97
N ALA A 27 -4.38 -5.12 25.77
CA ALA A 27 -3.13 -5.37 26.45
C ALA A 27 -1.96 -4.66 25.73
N SER A 28 -0.86 -4.50 26.45
CA SER A 28 0.40 -4.05 25.85
C SER A 28 1.56 -4.95 26.26
N PHE A 29 2.29 -5.42 25.26
CA PHE A 29 3.48 -6.25 25.42
C PHE A 29 4.70 -5.47 24.98
N THR A 30 5.79 -5.52 25.75
CA THR A 30 7.03 -4.79 25.43
C THR A 30 8.14 -5.78 25.12
N VAL A 31 8.50 -5.87 23.84
CA VAL A 31 9.62 -6.68 23.35
C VAL A 31 10.92 -6.10 23.86
N ASN A 32 11.71 -6.90 24.57
CA ASN A 32 12.99 -6.51 25.16
C ASN A 32 14.16 -7.43 24.76
N LEU A 33 13.90 -8.45 23.93
CA LEU A 33 14.89 -9.37 23.40
C LEU A 33 14.84 -9.45 21.87
N THR A 34 16.01 -9.65 21.25
CA THR A 34 16.15 -9.88 19.80
C THR A 34 15.96 -11.34 19.39
N GLY A 35 15.76 -12.23 20.36
CA GLY A 35 15.52 -13.64 20.10
C GLY A 35 14.17 -13.89 19.42
N ASP A 36 13.93 -15.14 19.07
CA ASP A 36 12.74 -15.61 18.37
C ASP A 36 12.04 -16.77 19.10
N GLN A 37 12.34 -16.95 20.39
CA GLN A 37 11.71 -17.95 21.23
C GLN A 37 10.20 -17.69 21.32
N ALA A 38 9.42 -18.77 21.32
CA ALA A 38 7.99 -18.71 21.61
C ALA A 38 7.74 -18.33 23.07
N ASP A 39 6.55 -17.83 23.34
CA ASP A 39 6.04 -17.63 24.69
C ASP A 39 5.92 -18.97 25.43
N SER A 40 6.24 -18.97 26.71
CA SER A 40 6.18 -20.17 27.55
C SER A 40 4.75 -20.62 27.87
N ALA A 41 3.80 -19.68 27.91
CA ALA A 41 2.43 -19.91 28.34
C ALA A 41 1.44 -18.97 27.61
N VAL A 42 1.12 -19.30 26.37
CA VAL A 42 0.17 -18.52 25.54
C VAL A 42 -1.17 -18.30 26.26
N ALA A 43 -1.73 -17.09 26.14
CA ALA A 43 -3.03 -16.65 26.68
C ALA A 43 -3.07 -16.36 28.19
N ASP A 44 -1.92 -16.25 28.86
CA ASP A 44 -1.84 -15.84 30.26
C ASP A 44 -1.73 -14.31 30.44
N GLY A 45 -1.60 -13.56 29.35
CA GLY A 45 -1.47 -12.10 29.37
C GLY A 45 -0.07 -11.63 29.77
N ILE A 46 0.92 -12.52 29.79
CA ILE A 46 2.31 -12.24 30.13
C ILE A 46 3.19 -12.68 28.97
N CYS A 47 3.96 -11.75 28.40
CA CYS A 47 4.96 -12.11 27.39
C CYS A 47 6.26 -12.54 28.08
N ASP A 48 6.50 -13.84 28.15
CA ASP A 48 7.66 -14.40 28.84
C ASP A 48 8.11 -15.75 28.25
N THR A 49 9.35 -15.81 27.77
CA THR A 49 9.88 -16.99 27.09
C THR A 49 10.35 -18.11 28.01
N ASP A 50 10.62 -17.85 29.29
CA ASP A 50 11.07 -18.87 30.27
C ASP A 50 10.00 -19.26 31.30
N GLY A 51 8.87 -18.53 31.34
CA GLY A 51 7.75 -18.77 32.25
C GLY A 51 8.07 -18.48 33.71
N ASN A 52 9.14 -17.73 33.97
CA ASN A 52 9.59 -17.37 35.30
C ASN A 52 9.66 -15.83 35.43
N PRO A 53 8.56 -15.17 35.80
CA PRO A 53 8.57 -13.72 36.01
C PRO A 53 9.61 -13.23 37.04
N GLY A 54 10.07 -14.13 37.93
CA GLY A 54 11.12 -13.84 38.92
C GLY A 54 12.51 -13.60 38.34
N THR A 55 12.78 -14.04 37.10
CA THR A 55 14.01 -13.72 36.34
C THR A 55 13.84 -12.46 35.47
N GLY A 56 12.67 -11.81 35.54
CA GLY A 56 12.28 -10.66 34.72
C GLY A 56 11.65 -11.10 33.40
N LEU A 57 10.67 -10.36 32.89
CA LEU A 57 9.95 -10.77 31.67
C LEU A 57 10.89 -10.78 30.45
N GLN A 58 10.99 -11.91 29.77
CA GLN A 58 11.80 -12.08 28.58
C GLN A 58 10.89 -12.15 27.36
N CYS A 59 10.66 -11.00 26.74
CA CYS A 59 9.67 -10.86 25.69
C CYS A 59 10.35 -10.70 24.33
N THR A 60 10.18 -11.70 23.47
CA THR A 60 10.52 -11.64 22.05
C THR A 60 9.32 -11.14 21.25
N LEU A 61 9.54 -10.74 19.99
CA LEU A 61 8.43 -10.37 19.11
C LEU A 61 7.49 -11.56 18.85
N ARG A 62 8.03 -12.78 18.70
CA ARG A 62 7.22 -13.99 18.53
C ARG A 62 6.34 -14.26 19.75
N ALA A 63 6.89 -14.18 20.96
CA ALA A 63 6.13 -14.36 22.19
C ALA A 63 5.02 -13.31 22.33
N ALA A 64 5.33 -12.04 22.04
CA ALA A 64 4.34 -10.96 22.07
C ALA A 64 3.19 -11.21 21.09
N ILE A 65 3.49 -11.61 19.85
CA ILE A 65 2.48 -11.94 18.84
C ILE A 65 1.62 -13.13 19.28
N GLN A 66 2.21 -14.15 19.90
CA GLN A 66 1.45 -15.30 20.40
C GLN A 66 0.46 -14.89 21.51
N GLN A 67 0.85 -13.98 22.39
CA GLN A 67 -0.04 -13.41 23.40
C GLN A 67 -1.17 -12.57 22.78
N THR A 68 -0.86 -11.70 21.81
CA THR A 68 -1.91 -10.92 21.12
C THR A 68 -2.85 -11.80 20.30
N ASN A 69 -2.36 -12.88 19.70
CA ASN A 69 -3.19 -13.83 18.95
C ASN A 69 -4.16 -14.62 19.82
N ALA A 70 -3.92 -14.66 21.13
CA ALA A 70 -4.78 -15.35 22.09
C ALA A 70 -5.93 -14.46 22.61
N THR A 71 -5.92 -13.17 22.30
CA THR A 71 -6.93 -12.19 22.72
C THR A 71 -7.66 -11.64 21.50
N SER A 72 -8.91 -11.21 21.65
CA SER A 72 -9.66 -10.55 20.57
C SER A 72 -9.60 -9.02 20.65
N SER A 73 -8.81 -8.48 21.58
CA SER A 73 -8.61 -7.05 21.76
C SER A 73 -7.54 -6.53 20.80
N ALA A 74 -7.68 -5.27 20.38
CA ALA A 74 -6.68 -4.60 19.55
C ALA A 74 -5.45 -4.24 20.39
N ASP A 75 -4.63 -5.24 20.68
CA ASP A 75 -3.47 -5.14 21.57
C ASP A 75 -2.33 -4.35 20.91
N THR A 76 -1.37 -3.90 21.73
CA THR A 76 -0.21 -3.13 21.24
C THR A 76 1.11 -3.81 21.62
N ILE A 77 1.94 -4.06 20.61
CA ILE A 77 3.32 -4.53 20.77
C ILE A 77 4.26 -3.33 20.65
N ASN A 78 4.96 -3.04 21.74
CA ASN A 78 5.99 -2.02 21.87
C ASN A 78 7.38 -2.67 21.94
N PHE A 79 8.43 -1.86 21.83
CA PHE A 79 9.83 -2.29 21.86
C PHE A 79 10.63 -1.46 22.86
N ALA A 80 11.46 -2.12 23.66
CA ALA A 80 12.40 -1.51 24.60
C ALA A 80 13.65 -2.38 24.74
N ILE A 81 14.22 -2.81 23.62
CA ILE A 81 15.41 -3.67 23.61
C ILE A 81 16.64 -2.85 24.06
N PRO A 82 17.38 -3.29 25.09
CA PRO A 82 18.54 -2.56 25.61
C PRO A 82 19.66 -2.30 24.59
N GLY A 83 20.46 -1.28 24.88
CA GLY A 83 21.64 -0.88 24.09
C GLY A 83 21.32 0.14 22.99
N VAL A 84 22.36 0.63 22.29
CA VAL A 84 22.24 1.60 21.20
C VAL A 84 22.10 0.92 19.83
N GLY A 85 21.70 1.69 18.81
CA GLY A 85 21.70 1.25 17.41
C GLY A 85 20.55 0.30 17.04
N ILE A 86 20.70 -0.30 15.87
CA ILE A 86 19.71 -1.19 15.26
C ILE A 86 19.54 -2.46 16.08
N LYS A 87 18.29 -2.89 16.22
CA LYS A 87 17.87 -4.13 16.87
C LYS A 87 17.36 -5.08 15.81
N THR A 88 18.21 -6.04 15.44
CA THR A 88 17.87 -7.04 14.45
C THR A 88 17.27 -8.26 15.13
N ILE A 89 16.02 -8.56 14.80
CA ILE A 89 15.34 -9.82 15.13
C ILE A 89 15.45 -10.70 13.90
N LEU A 90 15.79 -11.98 14.11
CA LEU A 90 15.93 -12.98 13.06
C LEU A 90 14.85 -14.07 13.24
N PRO A 91 13.63 -13.88 12.68
CA PRO A 91 12.59 -14.88 12.79
C PRO A 91 13.01 -16.21 12.14
N THR A 92 12.80 -17.30 12.86
CA THR A 92 13.06 -18.68 12.39
C THR A 92 11.89 -19.26 11.59
N SER A 93 10.75 -18.56 11.57
CA SER A 93 9.58 -18.82 10.71
C SER A 93 8.73 -17.55 10.60
N ALA A 94 7.75 -17.54 9.70
CA ALA A 94 6.81 -16.43 9.55
C ALA A 94 6.17 -16.05 10.90
N LEU A 95 6.00 -14.74 11.12
CA LEU A 95 5.32 -14.19 12.28
C LEU A 95 3.84 -13.97 11.92
N GLU A 96 3.01 -14.95 12.24
CA GLU A 96 1.57 -14.95 11.94
C GLU A 96 0.80 -14.08 12.93
N ILE A 97 0.02 -13.13 12.39
CA ILE A 97 -0.87 -12.23 13.12
C ILE A 97 -2.30 -12.66 12.82
N THR A 98 -2.97 -13.22 13.82
CA THR A 98 -4.33 -13.78 13.68
C THR A 98 -5.39 -12.98 14.42
N GLN A 99 -5.00 -11.92 15.12
CA GLN A 99 -5.88 -10.99 15.81
C GLN A 99 -5.45 -9.55 15.55
N PRO A 100 -6.35 -8.56 15.68
CA PRO A 100 -6.01 -7.16 15.49
C PRO A 100 -4.86 -6.73 16.43
N VAL A 101 -3.79 -6.18 15.89
CA VAL A 101 -2.64 -5.74 16.69
C VAL A 101 -2.02 -4.46 16.13
N THR A 102 -1.55 -3.59 17.02
CA THR A 102 -0.63 -2.51 16.65
C THR A 102 0.80 -2.92 16.99
N ILE A 103 1.65 -3.13 15.99
CA ILE A 103 3.10 -3.31 16.16
C ILE A 103 3.77 -1.98 15.89
N ASN A 104 4.32 -1.36 16.94
CA ASN A 104 4.87 -0.01 16.86
C ASN A 104 6.37 0.04 17.16
N GLY A 105 7.18 -0.14 16.12
CA GLY A 105 8.64 -0.06 16.18
C GLY A 105 9.20 1.30 16.59
N TYR A 106 8.41 2.38 16.47
CA TYR A 106 8.81 3.71 16.93
C TYR A 106 8.85 3.86 18.46
N THR A 107 8.36 2.86 19.20
CA THR A 107 8.50 2.84 20.67
C THR A 107 9.90 2.46 21.14
N GLN A 108 10.72 1.83 20.28
CA GLN A 108 12.11 1.52 20.59
C GLN A 108 12.87 2.81 20.95
N PRO A 109 13.53 2.90 22.12
CA PRO A 109 14.30 4.07 22.51
C PRO A 109 15.29 4.52 21.43
N GLY A 110 15.16 5.78 21.00
CA GLY A 110 15.96 6.41 19.95
C GLY A 110 15.33 6.41 18.55
N ALA A 111 14.24 5.66 18.34
CA ALA A 111 13.48 5.70 17.10
C ALA A 111 12.64 6.98 17.01
N LYS A 112 12.34 7.43 15.79
CA LYS A 112 11.43 8.56 15.57
C LYS A 112 10.72 8.43 14.21
N PRO A 113 9.41 8.76 14.13
CA PRO A 113 8.71 8.86 12.86
C PRO A 113 9.26 9.97 11.96
N ASN A 114 9.02 9.83 10.66
CA ASN A 114 9.31 10.88 9.70
C ASN A 114 8.44 12.12 9.92
N THR A 115 9.06 13.29 9.78
CA THR A 115 8.41 14.60 9.89
C THR A 115 8.51 15.42 8.60
N LYS A 116 9.33 14.98 7.63
CA LYS A 116 9.58 15.71 6.39
C LYS A 116 8.49 15.47 5.36
N LYS A 117 7.96 16.57 4.81
CA LYS A 117 7.05 16.51 3.66
C LYS A 117 7.72 15.90 2.43
N VAL A 118 8.97 16.25 2.16
CA VAL A 118 9.80 15.72 1.05
C VAL A 118 11.06 15.09 1.63
N GLY A 119 11.37 13.88 1.20
CA GLY A 119 12.37 13.03 1.84
C GLY A 119 11.87 12.40 3.13
N ASP A 120 12.68 11.55 3.73
CA ASP A 120 12.38 10.87 4.96
C ASP A 120 13.48 11.10 6.00
N ASP A 121 13.09 11.53 7.21
CA ASP A 121 14.01 11.69 8.34
C ASP A 121 13.73 10.75 9.51
N ALA A 122 12.93 9.70 9.31
CA ALA A 122 12.69 8.68 10.32
C ALA A 122 14.01 8.06 10.81
N ILE A 123 14.02 7.71 12.09
CA ILE A 123 15.01 6.79 12.66
C ILE A 123 14.26 5.51 12.97
N VAL A 124 14.48 4.49 12.15
CA VAL A 124 13.85 3.18 12.29
C VAL A 124 14.89 2.23 12.88
N LEU A 125 14.65 1.72 14.09
CA LEU A 125 15.64 0.93 14.82
C LEU A 125 15.31 -0.57 14.89
N MET A 126 14.07 -0.94 14.63
CA MET A 126 13.64 -2.33 14.68
C MET A 126 13.77 -2.95 13.30
N GLN A 127 14.67 -3.91 13.15
CA GLN A 127 14.87 -4.64 11.90
C GLN A 127 14.42 -6.09 12.05
N LEU A 128 13.51 -6.51 11.18
CA LEU A 128 13.19 -7.90 10.92
C LEU A 128 13.94 -8.31 9.66
N ALA A 129 14.71 -9.39 9.76
CA ALA A 129 15.41 -9.94 8.61
C ALA A 129 15.55 -11.45 8.74
N GLU A 130 15.71 -12.15 7.62
CA GLU A 130 16.21 -13.52 7.64
C GLU A 130 17.72 -13.55 7.35
N THR A 131 18.38 -14.61 7.84
CA THR A 131 19.65 -15.04 7.25
C THR A 131 19.30 -15.87 6.02
N PHE A 132 19.86 -15.55 4.86
CA PHE A 132 19.62 -16.08 3.49
C PHE A 132 19.53 -17.62 3.27
N ALA A 133 19.39 -18.44 4.31
CA ALA A 133 19.22 -19.88 4.27
C ALA A 133 17.82 -20.28 4.80
N GLY A 134 16.86 -20.46 3.88
CA GLY A 134 15.96 -21.61 3.96
C GLY A 134 14.56 -21.43 4.54
N ASN A 135 14.06 -20.21 4.75
CA ASN A 135 12.66 -20.02 5.15
C ASN A 135 11.88 -19.38 4.01
N ASN A 136 11.10 -20.19 3.29
CA ASN A 136 10.14 -19.77 2.26
C ASN A 136 8.96 -18.95 2.85
N GLY A 137 9.24 -17.93 3.65
CA GLY A 137 8.27 -17.28 4.54
C GLY A 137 8.17 -15.78 4.31
N ASP A 138 6.98 -15.26 4.58
CA ASP A 138 6.78 -13.82 4.73
C ASP A 138 7.40 -13.34 6.06
N GLY A 139 7.85 -12.09 6.13
CA GLY A 139 8.37 -11.51 7.38
C GLY A 139 7.28 -11.38 8.45
N LEU A 140 6.18 -10.72 8.10
CA LEU A 140 4.94 -10.67 8.86
C LEU A 140 3.78 -11.15 7.99
N SER A 141 2.92 -12.02 8.52
CA SER A 141 1.73 -12.51 7.81
C SER A 141 0.47 -12.19 8.61
N ILE A 142 -0.34 -11.26 8.11
CA ILE A 142 -1.64 -10.90 8.70
C ILE A 142 -2.70 -11.81 8.08
N SER A 143 -3.33 -12.67 8.88
CA SER A 143 -4.42 -13.53 8.43
C SER A 143 -5.71 -12.74 8.18
N ASP A 144 -6.74 -13.43 7.67
CA ASP A 144 -8.10 -12.92 7.54
C ASP A 144 -8.68 -12.40 8.88
N THR A 145 -8.42 -13.12 9.97
CA THR A 145 -8.82 -12.72 11.34
C THR A 145 -7.91 -11.67 11.97
N GLY A 146 -6.72 -11.43 11.42
CA GLY A 146 -5.80 -10.36 11.84
C GLY A 146 -6.18 -8.95 11.37
N SER A 147 -7.39 -8.78 10.82
CA SER A 147 -7.92 -7.50 10.31
C SER A 147 -7.83 -6.36 11.33
N ASN A 148 -7.77 -5.11 10.85
CA ASN A 148 -7.61 -3.89 11.68
C ASN A 148 -6.26 -3.76 12.40
N SER A 149 -5.23 -4.44 11.92
CA SER A 149 -3.87 -4.32 12.45
C SER A 149 -3.14 -3.09 11.90
N VAL A 150 -2.19 -2.59 12.67
CA VAL A 150 -1.29 -1.49 12.29
C VAL A 150 0.15 -1.93 12.45
N ILE A 151 0.91 -1.93 11.36
CA ILE A 151 2.34 -2.24 11.34
C ILE A 151 3.11 -0.97 11.03
N ARG A 152 3.94 -0.50 11.97
CA ARG A 152 4.69 0.74 11.79
C ARG A 152 6.08 0.77 12.39
N GLY A 153 6.97 1.54 11.77
CA GLY A 153 8.31 1.81 12.28
C GLY A 153 9.23 0.59 12.28
N LEU A 154 9.09 -0.28 11.29
CA LEU A 154 9.93 -1.46 11.11
C LEU A 154 10.78 -1.34 9.83
N VAL A 155 11.98 -1.90 9.88
CA VAL A 155 12.76 -2.27 8.72
C VAL A 155 12.51 -3.75 8.46
N ILE A 156 12.03 -4.14 7.29
CA ILE A 156 11.72 -5.54 6.97
C ILE A 156 12.37 -5.89 5.63
N ASN A 157 13.37 -6.77 5.67
CA ASN A 157 14.23 -7.01 4.53
C ASN A 157 14.76 -8.44 4.47
N ARG A 158 15.24 -8.82 3.28
CA ARG A 158 15.82 -10.13 2.96
C ARG A 158 14.88 -11.33 3.06
N PHE A 159 13.59 -11.16 3.37
CA PHE A 159 12.67 -12.31 3.43
C PHE A 159 12.53 -12.94 2.05
N SER A 160 12.55 -14.26 1.96
CA SER A 160 12.53 -14.95 0.66
C SER A 160 11.22 -14.75 -0.10
N ASN A 161 10.14 -14.36 0.60
CA ASN A 161 8.83 -14.09 0.02
C ASN A 161 8.48 -12.60 0.15
N SER A 162 7.36 -12.24 0.80
CA SER A 162 7.01 -10.84 1.03
C SER A 162 7.61 -10.33 2.35
N GLY A 163 7.94 -9.04 2.43
CA GLY A 163 8.20 -8.40 3.73
C GLY A 163 6.97 -8.48 4.63
N ILE A 164 5.82 -8.05 4.11
CA ILE A 164 4.51 -8.14 4.78
C ILE A 164 3.49 -8.76 3.84
N ARG A 165 2.82 -9.82 4.28
CA ARG A 165 1.64 -10.39 3.63
C ARG A 165 0.38 -10.03 4.39
N ILE A 166 -0.67 -9.65 3.68
CA ILE A 166 -1.98 -9.26 4.22
C ILE A 166 -3.08 -10.08 3.54
N LYS A 167 -3.80 -10.88 4.32
CA LYS A 167 -5.03 -11.58 3.93
C LYS A 167 -6.28 -10.96 4.56
N GLY A 168 -6.11 -10.20 5.64
CA GLY A 168 -7.19 -9.51 6.34
C GLY A 168 -7.54 -8.15 5.73
N ASN A 169 -8.50 -7.49 6.40
CA ASN A 169 -9.10 -6.25 5.96
C ASN A 169 -8.72 -5.07 6.87
N ASN A 170 -8.82 -3.85 6.34
CA ASN A 170 -8.68 -2.60 7.08
C ASN A 170 -7.34 -2.47 7.85
N ASN A 171 -6.28 -3.12 7.37
CA ASN A 171 -4.95 -3.03 7.97
C ASN A 171 -4.22 -1.78 7.48
N LYS A 172 -3.23 -1.35 8.26
CA LYS A 172 -2.39 -0.19 7.98
C LYS A 172 -0.92 -0.60 8.02
N VAL A 173 -0.20 -0.31 6.94
CA VAL A 173 1.25 -0.44 6.87
C VAL A 173 1.81 0.96 6.72
N GLU A 174 2.39 1.53 7.79
CA GLU A 174 2.70 2.96 7.89
C GLU A 174 4.14 3.19 8.38
N GLY A 175 4.92 4.03 7.69
CA GLY A 175 6.23 4.46 8.20
C GLY A 175 7.26 3.33 8.31
N ASN A 176 7.22 2.34 7.41
CA ASN A 176 8.16 1.20 7.38
C ASN A 176 9.17 1.33 6.24
N PHE A 177 10.34 0.71 6.40
CA PHE A 177 11.34 0.54 5.35
C PHE A 177 11.34 -0.93 4.91
N LEU A 178 10.85 -1.21 3.71
CA LEU A 178 10.63 -2.55 3.18
C LEU A 178 11.59 -2.81 2.02
N GLY A 179 12.52 -3.75 2.21
CA GLY A 179 13.54 -4.11 1.22
C GLY A 179 14.82 -3.28 1.24
N THR A 180 14.97 -2.36 2.21
CA THR A 180 16.19 -1.55 2.38
C THR A 180 16.82 -1.76 3.74
N ASP A 181 18.05 -1.28 3.91
CA ASP A 181 18.67 -1.16 5.22
C ASP A 181 18.03 -0.04 6.07
N PRO A 182 18.32 0.03 7.39
CA PRO A 182 17.75 1.07 8.25
C PRO A 182 18.12 2.52 7.86
N THR A 183 19.14 2.71 7.01
CA THR A 183 19.45 4.04 6.47
C THR A 183 18.56 4.43 5.28
N GLY A 184 17.90 3.46 4.65
CA GLY A 184 17.03 3.63 3.48
C GLY A 184 17.82 3.91 2.20
N THR A 185 19.06 3.42 2.10
CA THR A 185 19.97 3.70 0.98
C THR A 185 20.68 2.48 0.42
N VAL A 186 20.58 1.33 1.09
CA VAL A 186 21.14 0.06 0.62
C VAL A 186 20.01 -0.91 0.34
N ASP A 187 20.05 -1.51 -0.84
CA ASP A 187 19.15 -2.58 -1.28
C ASP A 187 19.43 -3.85 -0.48
N LEU A 188 18.39 -4.35 0.18
CA LEU A 188 18.34 -5.62 0.90
C LEU A 188 16.99 -6.32 0.62
N GLY A 189 16.53 -6.29 -0.63
CA GLY A 189 15.21 -6.73 -1.07
C GLY A 189 14.59 -7.95 -0.40
N ASN A 190 13.26 -7.93 -0.29
CA ASN A 190 12.48 -9.15 -0.11
C ASN A 190 12.22 -9.82 -1.48
N GLY A 191 11.99 -11.13 -1.46
CA GLY A 191 11.89 -12.01 -2.62
C GLY A 191 10.53 -11.99 -3.33
N ASP A 192 9.97 -13.17 -3.61
CA ASP A 192 9.03 -13.41 -4.72
C ASP A 192 7.83 -12.45 -4.84
N PHE A 193 7.15 -12.10 -3.75
CA PHE A 193 6.05 -11.12 -3.77
C PHE A 193 6.44 -9.72 -3.28
N GLY A 194 7.69 -9.54 -2.88
CA GLY A 194 8.31 -8.24 -2.70
C GLY A 194 8.02 -7.54 -1.37
N GLY A 195 7.79 -6.22 -1.40
CA GLY A 195 7.66 -5.41 -0.19
C GLY A 195 6.38 -5.71 0.61
N VAL A 196 5.23 -5.48 -0.02
CA VAL A 196 3.90 -5.73 0.55
C VAL A 196 3.05 -6.54 -0.43
N LEU A 197 2.52 -7.66 0.04
CA LEU A 197 1.52 -8.46 -0.68
C LEU A 197 0.17 -8.33 0.02
N VAL A 198 -0.86 -7.87 -0.71
CA VAL A 198 -2.27 -8.01 -0.31
C VAL A 198 -2.88 -9.11 -1.16
N ASN A 199 -3.43 -10.14 -0.52
CA ASN A 199 -3.99 -11.30 -1.19
C ASN A 199 -5.30 -11.67 -0.51
N ASN A 200 -6.43 -11.39 -1.19
CA ASN A 200 -7.79 -11.53 -0.67
C ASN A 200 -8.15 -10.56 0.49
N GLY A 201 -7.42 -9.45 0.61
CA GLY A 201 -7.62 -8.46 1.66
C GLY A 201 -8.24 -7.17 1.15
N ASP A 202 -9.22 -6.63 1.88
CA ASP A 202 -9.98 -5.45 1.47
C ASP A 202 -9.67 -4.21 2.31
N ALA A 203 -9.78 -3.04 1.69
CA ALA A 203 -9.71 -1.74 2.36
C ALA A 203 -8.43 -1.52 3.21
N ASN A 204 -7.33 -2.19 2.87
CA ASN A 204 -6.04 -1.99 3.51
C ASN A 204 -5.41 -0.68 3.02
N THR A 205 -4.62 -0.03 3.87
CA THR A 205 -3.87 1.18 3.54
C THR A 205 -2.37 0.93 3.68
N ILE A 206 -1.65 1.02 2.58
CA ILE A 206 -0.20 1.01 2.51
C ILE A 206 0.24 2.47 2.38
N GLY A 207 0.73 3.01 3.49
CA GLY A 207 1.15 4.40 3.63
C GLY A 207 0.05 5.28 4.23
N GLY A 208 -0.04 6.53 3.78
CA GLY A 208 -1.02 7.49 4.28
C GLY A 208 -0.81 8.90 3.74
N ASN A 209 -1.49 9.87 4.34
CA ASN A 209 -1.44 11.28 3.92
C ASN A 209 -0.49 12.13 4.77
N SER A 210 0.08 11.58 5.83
CA SER A 210 1.05 12.26 6.68
C SER A 210 2.48 11.80 6.36
N PRO A 211 3.50 12.65 6.56
CA PRO A 211 4.89 12.23 6.48
C PRO A 211 5.22 10.99 7.31
N ALA A 212 4.63 10.84 8.49
CA ALA A 212 4.90 9.74 9.42
C ALA A 212 4.38 8.38 8.94
N ASP A 213 3.46 8.38 7.96
CA ASP A 213 2.86 7.16 7.41
C ASP A 213 3.61 6.66 6.17
N ARG A 214 4.52 7.47 5.60
CA ARG A 214 5.28 7.13 4.39
C ARG A 214 6.09 5.86 4.57
N ASN A 215 5.80 4.84 3.76
CA ASN A 215 6.74 3.73 3.62
C ASN A 215 7.80 4.04 2.57
N LEU A 216 8.99 3.48 2.77
CA LEU A 216 10.03 3.33 1.77
C LEU A 216 10.02 1.88 1.30
N ILE A 217 9.69 1.63 0.03
CA ILE A 217 9.49 0.29 -0.52
C ILE A 217 10.38 0.13 -1.75
N SER A 218 11.56 -0.45 -1.57
CA SER A 218 12.65 -0.35 -2.56
C SER A 218 13.57 -1.57 -2.45
N GLY A 219 14.24 -1.92 -3.55
CA GLY A 219 15.10 -3.11 -3.64
C GLY A 219 14.37 -4.46 -3.66
N ASN A 220 13.03 -4.50 -3.61
CA ASN A 220 12.29 -5.76 -3.57
C ASN A 220 12.08 -6.35 -4.98
N GLN A 221 11.59 -7.59 -5.11
CA GLN A 221 11.17 -8.10 -6.42
C GLN A 221 10.03 -7.27 -7.03
N VAL A 222 8.98 -6.98 -6.24
CA VAL A 222 7.88 -6.05 -6.56
C VAL A 222 7.74 -5.08 -5.38
N GLY A 223 7.37 -3.83 -5.63
CA GLY A 223 7.15 -2.89 -4.51
C GLY A 223 5.90 -3.28 -3.70
N VAL A 224 4.72 -3.09 -4.28
CA VAL A 224 3.42 -3.47 -3.71
C VAL A 224 2.65 -4.34 -4.70
N SER A 225 2.19 -5.51 -4.25
CA SER A 225 1.36 -6.42 -5.03
C SER A 225 -0.05 -6.51 -4.43
N LEU A 226 -1.06 -6.11 -5.20
CA LEU A 226 -2.48 -6.23 -4.87
C LEU A 226 -3.08 -7.34 -5.71
N ASN A 227 -3.27 -8.52 -5.12
CA ASN A 227 -3.63 -9.73 -5.85
C ASN A 227 -5.10 -10.12 -5.69
N VAL A 228 -5.48 -11.17 -6.42
CA VAL A 228 -6.83 -11.72 -6.56
C VAL A 228 -7.68 -11.62 -5.29
N GLY A 229 -8.91 -11.13 -5.46
CA GLY A 229 -9.90 -11.01 -4.40
C GLY A 229 -9.68 -9.82 -3.46
N SER A 230 -8.71 -8.94 -3.73
CA SER A 230 -8.45 -7.74 -2.94
C SER A 230 -9.20 -6.54 -3.51
N VAL A 231 -10.04 -5.87 -2.71
CA VAL A 231 -10.90 -4.77 -3.17
C VAL A 231 -10.69 -3.51 -2.33
N GLY A 232 -10.64 -2.36 -3.00
CA GLY A 232 -10.71 -1.06 -2.30
C GLY A 232 -9.46 -0.69 -1.50
N ASN A 233 -8.31 -1.30 -1.82
CA ASN A 233 -7.04 -1.03 -1.13
C ASN A 233 -6.44 0.31 -1.54
N LYS A 234 -5.64 0.90 -0.67
CA LYS A 234 -5.03 2.22 -0.87
C LYS A 234 -3.52 2.13 -0.77
N VAL A 235 -2.82 2.69 -1.75
CA VAL A 235 -1.37 2.87 -1.74
C VAL A 235 -1.11 4.37 -1.82
N GLN A 236 -0.71 4.98 -0.72
CA GLN A 236 -0.71 6.43 -0.55
C GLN A 236 0.56 6.96 0.11
N GLY A 237 1.13 8.03 -0.43
CA GLY A 237 2.23 8.78 0.19
C GLY A 237 3.55 8.01 0.31
N ASN A 238 3.72 6.90 -0.41
CA ASN A 238 4.91 6.05 -0.34
C ASN A 238 6.01 6.51 -1.29
N TYR A 239 7.24 6.13 -0.96
CA TYR A 239 8.39 6.18 -1.85
C TYR A 239 8.70 4.76 -2.34
N ILE A 240 8.58 4.53 -3.63
CA ILE A 240 8.65 3.20 -4.26
C ILE A 240 9.74 3.21 -5.34
N GLY A 241 10.76 2.37 -5.15
CA GLY A 241 11.93 2.22 -6.04
C GLY A 241 13.02 3.30 -5.93
N THR A 242 13.02 4.10 -4.85
CA THR A 242 13.95 5.23 -4.65
C THR A 242 14.65 5.12 -3.31
N ASP A 243 15.72 5.87 -3.09
CA ASP A 243 16.25 6.11 -1.74
C ASP A 243 15.25 6.85 -0.85
N LYS A 244 15.49 6.88 0.46
CA LYS A 244 14.62 7.58 1.42
C LYS A 244 14.39 9.07 1.13
N ASN A 245 15.24 9.71 0.32
CA ASN A 245 15.07 11.11 -0.05
C ASN A 245 14.16 11.30 -1.27
N GLY A 246 13.82 10.23 -1.98
CA GLY A 246 13.01 10.29 -3.20
C GLY A 246 13.81 10.74 -4.43
N THR A 247 15.13 10.57 -4.42
CA THR A 247 16.03 11.21 -5.41
C THR A 247 17.00 10.26 -6.12
N ALA A 248 17.46 9.20 -5.45
CA ALA A 248 18.40 8.24 -6.03
C ALA A 248 17.70 6.91 -6.32
N ALA A 249 18.16 6.22 -7.36
CA ALA A 249 17.61 4.93 -7.75
C ALA A 249 17.89 3.86 -6.68
N LEU A 250 16.84 3.16 -6.27
CA LEU A 250 16.88 1.96 -5.45
C LEU A 250 15.71 1.05 -5.86
N GLY A 251 15.61 0.84 -7.17
CA GLY A 251 14.47 0.23 -7.84
C GLY A 251 14.06 -1.10 -7.22
N ASN A 252 12.77 -1.42 -7.30
CA ASN A 252 12.36 -2.82 -7.22
C ASN A 252 12.71 -3.51 -8.56
N ASP A 253 13.01 -4.80 -8.55
CA ASP A 253 13.48 -5.53 -9.74
C ASP A 253 12.42 -5.59 -10.85
N ARG A 254 11.14 -5.60 -10.49
CA ARG A 254 9.99 -5.64 -11.41
C ARG A 254 9.18 -4.36 -11.30
N ASP A 255 7.87 -4.48 -11.04
CA ASP A 255 6.92 -3.37 -11.02
C ASP A 255 6.96 -2.63 -9.68
N GLY A 256 6.73 -1.31 -9.71
CA GLY A 256 6.57 -0.52 -8.48
C GLY A 256 5.30 -0.90 -7.72
N VAL A 257 4.17 -0.90 -8.43
CA VAL A 257 2.88 -1.39 -7.94
C VAL A 257 2.30 -2.34 -9.00
N GLU A 258 1.96 -3.55 -8.60
CA GLU A 258 1.27 -4.53 -9.44
C GLU A 258 -0.13 -4.78 -8.87
N ILE A 259 -1.14 -4.77 -9.75
CA ILE A 259 -2.53 -5.08 -9.44
C ILE A 259 -2.94 -6.28 -10.30
N VAL A 260 -3.27 -7.40 -9.69
CA VAL A 260 -3.61 -8.65 -10.39
C VAL A 260 -4.99 -9.13 -9.94
N ASP A 261 -5.97 -9.08 -10.84
CA ASP A 261 -7.36 -9.48 -10.57
C ASP A 261 -7.93 -8.84 -9.28
N ALA A 262 -7.56 -7.58 -9.05
CA ALA A 262 -7.95 -6.76 -7.90
C ALA A 262 -8.56 -5.44 -8.37
N SER A 263 -9.63 -5.01 -7.70
CA SER A 263 -10.46 -3.90 -8.18
C SER A 263 -10.61 -2.77 -7.17
N ARG A 264 -11.01 -1.61 -7.69
CA ARG A 264 -11.40 -0.44 -6.88
C ARG A 264 -10.30 0.09 -5.97
N SER A 265 -9.04 -0.24 -6.26
CA SER A 265 -7.90 0.26 -5.49
C SER A 265 -7.61 1.72 -5.82
N THR A 266 -6.98 2.43 -4.89
CA THR A 266 -6.56 3.82 -5.08
C THR A 266 -5.05 3.93 -4.88
N ILE A 267 -4.35 4.23 -5.96
CA ILE A 267 -2.92 4.56 -5.96
C ILE A 267 -2.81 6.07 -6.01
N GLY A 268 -2.44 6.67 -4.88
CA GLY A 268 -2.49 8.12 -4.67
C GLY A 268 -3.87 8.60 -4.21
N GLY A 269 -4.47 9.52 -4.96
CA GLY A 269 -5.84 10.01 -4.71
C GLY A 269 -5.95 11.50 -4.40
N SER A 270 -4.87 12.11 -3.90
CA SER A 270 -4.74 13.56 -3.73
C SER A 270 -3.26 13.96 -3.72
N VAL A 271 -2.98 15.26 -3.75
CA VAL A 271 -1.60 15.78 -3.66
C VAL A 271 -0.89 15.36 -2.36
N ALA A 272 -1.63 15.17 -1.26
CA ALA A 272 -1.04 14.73 0.02
C ALA A 272 -0.79 13.22 0.06
N GLU A 273 -1.51 12.46 -0.77
CA GLU A 273 -1.45 11.00 -0.85
C GLU A 273 -0.62 10.53 -2.05
N ALA A 274 -0.06 11.43 -2.84
CA ALA A 274 0.72 11.11 -4.03
C ALA A 274 1.95 10.26 -3.67
N ASN A 275 2.11 9.13 -4.37
CA ASN A 275 3.32 8.32 -4.27
C ASN A 275 4.42 8.88 -5.18
N ILE A 276 5.68 8.60 -4.84
CA ILE A 276 6.80 8.61 -5.79
C ILE A 276 7.03 7.17 -6.20
N ILE A 277 6.90 6.87 -7.50
CA ILE A 277 7.06 5.53 -8.07
C ILE A 277 8.08 5.64 -9.19
N ALA A 278 9.33 5.31 -8.89
CA ALA A 278 10.42 5.57 -9.80
C ALA A 278 11.50 4.51 -9.78
N PHE A 279 12.27 4.42 -10.86
CA PHE A 279 13.45 3.56 -10.99
C PHE A 279 13.18 2.06 -10.84
N ASN A 280 11.93 1.60 -10.93
CA ASN A 280 11.62 0.18 -10.92
C ASN A 280 12.05 -0.47 -12.23
N GLY A 281 12.45 -1.75 -12.19
CA GLY A 281 13.01 -2.46 -13.34
C GLY A 281 12.01 -2.71 -14.48
N LEU A 282 10.71 -2.71 -14.19
CA LEU A 282 9.62 -2.80 -15.16
C LEU A 282 8.68 -1.59 -15.05
N GLY A 283 7.36 -1.78 -14.87
CA GLY A 283 6.39 -0.70 -14.91
C GLY A 283 6.32 0.08 -13.60
N GLY A 284 5.83 1.31 -13.66
CA GLY A 284 5.50 2.08 -12.47
C GLY A 284 4.31 1.45 -11.74
N VAL A 285 3.16 1.45 -12.40
CA VAL A 285 1.92 0.78 -11.96
C VAL A 285 1.44 -0.12 -13.08
N VAL A 286 1.25 -1.41 -12.82
CA VAL A 286 0.77 -2.36 -13.81
C VAL A 286 -0.49 -3.05 -13.32
N ILE A 287 -1.50 -3.11 -14.18
CA ILE A 287 -2.76 -3.84 -13.91
C ILE A 287 -2.81 -5.04 -14.85
N LYS A 288 -3.13 -6.22 -14.32
CA LYS A 288 -3.18 -7.50 -15.05
C LYS A 288 -4.37 -8.33 -14.59
N SER A 289 -4.88 -9.18 -15.48
CA SER A 289 -5.87 -10.20 -15.16
C SER A 289 -5.35 -11.56 -15.60
N PHE A 290 -5.35 -12.53 -14.70
CA PHE A 290 -4.95 -13.91 -15.01
C PHE A 290 -6.12 -14.89 -14.98
N PHE A 291 -7.23 -14.51 -14.35
CA PHE A 291 -8.42 -15.36 -14.25
C PHE A 291 -9.54 -14.81 -15.14
N ALA A 292 -10.26 -15.71 -15.82
CA ALA A 292 -11.35 -15.33 -16.71
C ALA A 292 -12.50 -14.57 -16.01
N ASP A 293 -12.68 -14.79 -14.71
CA ASP A 293 -13.68 -14.13 -13.87
C ASP A 293 -13.07 -13.07 -12.93
N GLY A 294 -11.79 -12.71 -13.14
CA GLY A 294 -11.12 -11.68 -12.37
C GLY A 294 -11.65 -10.28 -12.70
N ASP A 295 -11.77 -9.43 -11.67
CA ASP A 295 -12.12 -8.02 -11.83
C ASP A 295 -10.88 -7.16 -11.53
N ALA A 296 -10.34 -6.52 -12.56
CA ALA A 296 -9.23 -5.58 -12.47
C ALA A 296 -9.66 -4.13 -12.78
N SER A 297 -10.96 -3.82 -12.65
CA SER A 297 -11.53 -2.51 -12.95
C SER A 297 -11.58 -1.58 -11.74
N GLY A 298 -11.89 -0.31 -11.99
CA GLY A 298 -12.10 0.72 -10.98
C GLY A 298 -10.86 1.15 -10.21
N ASN A 299 -9.67 0.78 -10.66
CA ASN A 299 -8.41 1.15 -10.04
C ASN A 299 -8.05 2.60 -10.38
N ARG A 300 -8.13 3.47 -9.38
CA ARG A 300 -7.86 4.90 -9.49
C ARG A 300 -6.37 5.18 -9.29
N ILE A 301 -5.71 5.77 -10.28
CA ILE A 301 -4.28 6.12 -10.20
C ILE A 301 -4.15 7.62 -10.38
N GLN A 302 -4.01 8.38 -9.29
CA GLN A 302 -4.07 9.84 -9.37
C GLN A 302 -2.98 10.56 -8.59
N PHE A 303 -2.55 11.71 -9.10
CA PHE A 303 -1.56 12.63 -8.53
C PHE A 303 -0.13 12.09 -8.34
N ASN A 304 0.11 10.80 -8.59
CA ASN A 304 1.42 10.18 -8.38
C ASN A 304 2.52 10.83 -9.23
N SER A 305 3.74 10.80 -8.72
CA SER A 305 4.95 11.08 -9.48
C SER A 305 5.52 9.75 -9.96
N ILE A 306 5.30 9.42 -11.22
CA ILE A 306 5.70 8.14 -11.82
C ILE A 306 6.73 8.41 -12.92
N PHE A 307 7.98 7.96 -12.76
CA PHE A 307 9.04 8.28 -13.72
C PHE A 307 10.26 7.35 -13.64
N ALA A 308 11.04 7.29 -14.72
CA ALA A 308 12.27 6.53 -14.85
C ALA A 308 12.11 5.04 -14.49
N ASN A 309 10.94 4.46 -14.76
CA ASN A 309 10.76 3.01 -14.67
C ASN A 309 11.25 2.34 -15.97
N GLY A 310 11.53 1.04 -15.93
CA GLY A 310 12.10 0.30 -17.06
C GLY A 310 11.14 0.10 -18.24
N THR A 311 9.82 0.20 -18.01
CA THR A 311 8.77 0.18 -19.04
C THR A 311 7.81 1.37 -18.87
N LEU A 312 6.50 1.19 -19.11
CA LEU A 312 5.52 2.26 -19.01
C LEU A 312 5.29 2.71 -17.56
N GLY A 313 4.90 3.98 -17.39
CA GLY A 313 4.55 4.48 -16.05
C GLY A 313 3.26 3.86 -15.52
N ILE A 314 2.26 3.71 -16.38
CA ILE A 314 1.03 2.96 -16.11
C ILE A 314 0.81 2.04 -17.31
N ASP A 315 0.58 0.76 -17.06
CA ASP A 315 0.33 -0.26 -18.08
C ASP A 315 -0.94 -1.05 -17.73
N LEU A 316 -1.93 -1.08 -18.63
CA LEU A 316 -3.17 -1.83 -18.46
C LEU A 316 -3.14 -3.08 -19.35
N GLY A 317 -2.91 -4.24 -18.73
CA GLY A 317 -2.79 -5.53 -19.42
C GLY A 317 -1.35 -6.06 -19.49
N ASN A 318 -0.35 -5.23 -19.18
CA ASN A 318 1.08 -5.57 -19.31
C ASN A 318 1.46 -5.99 -20.74
N ASP A 319 0.87 -5.31 -21.70
CA ASP A 319 1.01 -5.55 -23.14
C ASP A 319 1.51 -4.31 -23.89
N GLY A 320 1.90 -3.27 -23.16
CA GLY A 320 2.34 -1.98 -23.70
C GLY A 320 1.16 -1.06 -23.95
N GLN A 321 1.43 0.06 -24.64
CA GLN A 321 0.46 1.15 -24.68
C GLN A 321 -0.82 0.76 -25.42
N ASN A 322 -1.97 0.86 -24.74
CA ASN A 322 -3.27 0.54 -25.30
C ASN A 322 -3.67 1.54 -26.40
N SER A 323 -4.45 1.05 -27.36
CA SER A 323 -4.91 1.88 -28.48
C SER A 323 -6.20 2.60 -28.13
N ASN A 324 -6.28 3.90 -28.46
CA ASN A 324 -7.54 4.62 -28.34
C ASN A 324 -8.54 4.22 -29.44
N ASP A 325 -9.72 3.76 -29.04
CA ASP A 325 -10.80 3.36 -29.93
C ASP A 325 -12.03 4.31 -29.86
N PRO A 326 -12.99 4.25 -30.80
CA PRO A 326 -14.20 5.06 -30.74
C PRO A 326 -15.20 4.62 -29.64
N LYS A 327 -15.33 5.49 -28.63
CA LYS A 327 -16.29 5.44 -27.51
C LYS A 327 -15.93 4.49 -26.39
N ASP A 328 -14.79 3.79 -26.47
CA ASP A 328 -14.23 3.01 -25.35
C ASP A 328 -15.23 1.95 -24.86
N PRO A 329 -15.55 0.95 -25.70
CA PRO A 329 -16.38 -0.19 -25.38
C PRO A 329 -15.58 -1.32 -24.73
N ASP A 330 -14.27 -1.13 -24.54
CA ASP A 330 -13.37 -2.14 -24.00
C ASP A 330 -13.74 -2.50 -22.56
N ALA A 331 -13.27 -3.67 -22.14
CA ALA A 331 -13.49 -4.24 -20.83
C ALA A 331 -12.18 -4.87 -20.33
N GLY A 332 -12.06 -5.09 -19.02
CA GLY A 332 -10.88 -5.67 -18.40
C GLY A 332 -10.21 -4.69 -17.45
N GLU A 333 -8.87 -4.65 -17.48
CA GLU A 333 -8.04 -3.79 -16.65
C GLU A 333 -8.43 -2.32 -16.84
N ASN A 334 -9.13 -1.76 -15.85
CA ASN A 334 -9.69 -0.41 -15.95
C ASN A 334 -10.49 -0.14 -17.24
N ASP A 335 -11.16 -1.16 -17.78
CA ASP A 335 -11.86 -1.09 -19.07
C ASP A 335 -10.96 -0.59 -20.23
N LEU A 336 -9.64 -0.77 -20.14
CA LEU A 336 -8.63 -0.23 -21.06
C LEU A 336 -8.82 1.25 -21.39
N GLN A 337 -9.32 2.01 -20.42
CA GLN A 337 -9.75 3.40 -20.52
C GLN A 337 -8.86 4.23 -21.46
N ASN A 338 -9.47 4.82 -22.49
CA ASN A 338 -8.76 5.64 -23.45
C ASN A 338 -8.01 6.80 -22.80
N ALA A 339 -6.75 6.97 -23.20
CA ALA A 339 -5.88 8.05 -22.75
C ALA A 339 -6.19 9.37 -23.49
N PRO A 340 -5.97 10.54 -22.86
CA PRO A 340 -6.03 11.82 -23.56
C PRO A 340 -5.06 11.87 -24.75
N VAL A 341 -5.43 12.59 -25.81
CA VAL A 341 -4.50 12.92 -26.90
C VAL A 341 -4.15 14.41 -26.82
N ILE A 342 -2.90 14.71 -26.50
CA ILE A 342 -2.39 16.07 -26.45
C ILE A 342 -2.02 16.53 -27.86
N THR A 343 -2.75 17.51 -28.39
CA THR A 343 -2.57 18.02 -29.75
C THR A 343 -1.59 19.20 -29.81
N SER A 344 -1.45 19.95 -28.71
CA SER A 344 -0.46 21.02 -28.59
C SER A 344 -0.06 21.24 -27.14
N ALA A 345 1.22 21.57 -26.94
CA ALA A 345 1.77 22.09 -25.69
C ALA A 345 2.74 23.21 -26.09
N ALA A 346 2.29 24.46 -26.01
CA ALA A 346 3.03 25.59 -26.54
C ALA A 346 3.17 26.73 -25.53
N PHE A 347 4.36 27.32 -25.45
CA PHE A 347 4.62 28.53 -24.68
C PHE A 347 4.30 29.76 -25.52
N SER A 348 3.42 30.61 -24.99
CA SER A 348 3.19 31.97 -25.48
C SER A 348 3.63 33.00 -24.43
N GLY A 349 3.51 34.29 -24.73
CA GLY A 349 3.75 35.38 -23.76
C GLY A 349 2.89 35.30 -22.48
N GLU A 350 1.86 34.45 -22.47
CA GLU A 350 0.95 34.22 -21.33
C GLU A 350 1.27 32.92 -20.56
N GLY A 351 2.27 32.14 -20.99
CA GLY A 351 2.67 30.87 -20.36
C GLY A 351 2.38 29.64 -21.22
N LEU A 352 2.46 28.45 -20.62
CA LEU A 352 2.21 27.18 -21.30
C LEU A 352 0.70 26.98 -21.52
N THR A 353 0.29 26.74 -22.77
CA THR A 353 -1.07 26.32 -23.12
C THR A 353 -1.05 24.89 -23.66
N ILE A 354 -1.83 24.02 -23.03
CA ILE A 354 -2.00 22.61 -23.43
C ILE A 354 -3.39 22.46 -24.05
N LYS A 355 -3.43 21.93 -25.28
CA LYS A 355 -4.68 21.59 -25.99
C LYS A 355 -4.70 20.11 -26.27
N GLY A 356 -5.89 19.53 -26.21
CA GLY A 356 -6.06 18.12 -26.48
C GLY A 356 -7.52 17.71 -26.61
N LYS A 357 -7.70 16.40 -26.78
CA LYS A 357 -9.01 15.75 -26.91
C LYS A 357 -9.03 14.45 -26.14
N LEU A 358 -10.23 14.01 -25.78
CA LEU A 358 -10.50 12.67 -25.27
C LEU A 358 -11.69 12.11 -26.05
N ASN A 359 -11.56 10.88 -26.53
CA ASN A 359 -12.67 10.07 -27.00
C ASN A 359 -12.77 8.86 -26.07
N SER A 360 -13.85 8.78 -25.30
CA SER A 360 -14.08 7.68 -24.35
C SER A 360 -15.58 7.49 -24.13
N THR A 361 -16.00 6.77 -23.09
CA THR A 361 -17.39 6.41 -22.83
C THR A 361 -18.32 7.63 -22.95
N PRO A 362 -19.39 7.59 -23.77
CA PRO A 362 -20.26 8.74 -24.02
C PRO A 362 -20.99 9.26 -22.78
N ARG A 363 -21.14 10.59 -22.69
CA ARG A 363 -21.87 11.30 -21.62
C ARG A 363 -21.35 10.97 -20.21
N LYS A 364 -20.04 10.77 -20.08
CA LYS A 364 -19.37 10.55 -18.79
C LYS A 364 -18.44 11.72 -18.46
N ALA A 365 -18.18 11.88 -17.17
CA ALA A 365 -17.25 12.87 -16.65
C ALA A 365 -15.89 12.21 -16.39
N PHE A 366 -14.82 12.92 -16.73
CA PHE A 366 -13.44 12.49 -16.56
C PHE A 366 -12.63 13.58 -15.87
N LEU A 367 -11.67 13.17 -15.05
CA LEU A 367 -10.59 14.03 -14.60
C LEU A 367 -9.38 13.77 -15.50
N VAL A 368 -8.91 14.81 -16.19
CA VAL A 368 -7.66 14.75 -16.95
C VAL A 368 -6.55 15.35 -16.08
N GLU A 369 -5.53 14.56 -15.76
CA GLU A 369 -4.35 15.03 -15.03
C GLU A 369 -3.19 15.25 -16.00
N PHE A 370 -2.44 16.34 -15.81
CA PHE A 370 -1.33 16.73 -16.68
C PHE A 370 -0.01 16.65 -15.92
N PHE A 371 1.01 16.12 -16.58
CA PHE A 371 2.33 15.91 -16.01
C PHE A 371 3.40 16.47 -16.93
N ALA A 372 4.42 17.09 -16.32
CA ALA A 372 5.59 17.61 -16.99
C ALA A 372 6.76 16.64 -16.84
N ASN A 373 7.43 16.33 -17.94
CA ASN A 373 8.48 15.32 -18.02
C ASN A 373 9.79 15.87 -18.60
N PRO A 374 10.95 15.41 -18.11
CA PRO A 374 12.25 15.82 -18.63
C PRO A 374 12.58 15.22 -19.99
N THR A 375 12.06 14.04 -20.37
CA THR A 375 12.23 13.47 -21.72
C THR A 375 10.97 12.68 -22.12
N GLY A 376 10.79 12.43 -23.42
CA GLY A 376 9.57 11.92 -24.05
C GLY A 376 9.19 10.47 -23.75
N GLU A 377 9.07 10.11 -22.48
CA GLU A 377 8.53 8.84 -22.02
C GLU A 377 7.01 8.95 -21.75
N SER A 378 6.30 7.84 -21.89
CA SER A 378 4.89 7.68 -21.49
C SER A 378 4.76 7.52 -19.97
N GLU A 379 5.25 8.52 -19.24
CA GLU A 379 5.29 8.58 -17.77
C GLU A 379 4.85 9.97 -17.26
N GLY A 380 4.79 10.19 -15.95
CA GLY A 380 4.31 11.43 -15.34
C GLY A 380 5.11 11.85 -14.12
N LYS A 381 6.26 12.49 -14.34
CA LYS A 381 7.19 12.90 -13.27
C LYS A 381 6.62 13.98 -12.37
N LYS A 382 6.15 15.09 -12.94
CA LYS A 382 5.71 16.25 -12.16
C LYS A 382 4.28 16.61 -12.48
N PHE A 383 3.37 16.39 -11.53
CA PHE A 383 2.00 16.89 -11.63
C PHE A 383 1.99 18.42 -11.78
N ILE A 384 1.33 18.92 -12.84
CA ILE A 384 1.21 20.35 -13.15
C ILE A 384 -0.23 20.86 -13.11
N GLY A 385 -1.20 19.97 -12.88
CA GLY A 385 -2.59 20.31 -12.63
C GLY A 385 -3.55 19.32 -13.27
N ASN A 386 -4.84 19.57 -13.12
CA ASN A 386 -5.90 18.74 -13.67
C ASN A 386 -7.07 19.56 -14.20
N LYS A 387 -7.93 18.93 -14.99
CA LYS A 387 -9.14 19.53 -15.55
C LYS A 387 -10.26 18.51 -15.61
N ALA A 388 -11.43 18.85 -15.06
CA ALA A 388 -12.64 18.09 -15.27
C ALA A 388 -13.19 18.33 -16.69
N VAL A 389 -13.55 17.25 -17.39
CA VAL A 389 -14.13 17.28 -18.74
C VAL A 389 -15.31 16.31 -18.83
N SER A 390 -16.22 16.53 -19.77
CA SER A 390 -17.35 15.62 -20.02
C SER A 390 -17.46 15.30 -21.50
N THR A 391 -17.56 14.01 -21.82
CA THR A 391 -17.74 13.54 -23.20
C THR A 391 -19.17 13.80 -23.68
N ASN A 392 -19.33 14.10 -24.96
CA ASN A 392 -20.64 14.26 -25.57
C ASN A 392 -21.29 12.89 -25.91
N ALA A 393 -22.42 12.91 -26.62
CA ALA A 393 -23.12 11.70 -27.05
C ALA A 393 -22.30 10.78 -27.98
N ASN A 394 -21.26 11.31 -28.61
CA ASN A 394 -20.33 10.59 -29.47
C ASN A 394 -19.03 10.20 -28.74
N GLY A 395 -18.96 10.37 -27.41
CA GLY A 395 -17.76 10.08 -26.64
C GLY A 395 -16.68 11.16 -26.70
N ASN A 396 -16.90 12.26 -27.43
CA ASN A 396 -15.86 13.26 -27.69
C ASN A 396 -15.89 14.43 -26.71
N VAL A 397 -14.72 14.91 -26.34
CA VAL A 397 -14.50 16.23 -25.72
C VAL A 397 -13.16 16.81 -26.17
N SER A 398 -13.09 18.13 -26.34
CA SER A 398 -11.84 18.87 -26.51
C SER A 398 -11.60 19.75 -25.31
N PHE A 399 -10.33 19.97 -24.96
CA PHE A 399 -9.98 20.77 -23.80
C PHE A 399 -8.80 21.71 -24.10
N THR A 400 -8.76 22.79 -23.33
CA THR A 400 -7.60 23.67 -23.19
C THR A 400 -7.30 23.81 -21.70
N PHE A 401 -6.03 23.67 -21.34
CA PHE A 401 -5.53 23.76 -19.98
C PHE A 401 -4.31 24.68 -19.95
N VAL A 402 -4.28 25.55 -18.95
CA VAL A 402 -3.16 26.47 -18.67
C VAL A 402 -2.74 26.18 -17.23
N PRO A 403 -1.52 25.66 -17.00
CA PRO A 403 -1.03 25.42 -15.65
C PRO A 403 -1.00 26.72 -14.84
N SER A 404 -1.38 26.65 -13.56
CA SER A 404 -1.39 27.83 -12.67
C SER A 404 0.00 28.28 -12.23
N LYS A 405 1.03 27.48 -12.53
CA LYS A 405 2.44 27.73 -12.20
C LYS A 405 3.30 27.57 -13.44
N ALA A 406 4.41 28.29 -13.49
CA ALA A 406 5.41 28.11 -14.54
C ALA A 406 5.89 26.65 -14.59
N VAL A 407 5.93 26.10 -15.80
CA VAL A 407 6.37 24.74 -16.09
C VAL A 407 7.69 24.82 -16.84
N PHE A 408 8.68 24.06 -16.39
CA PHE A 408 9.97 23.90 -17.03
C PHE A 408 10.18 22.40 -17.24
N ALA A 409 9.99 21.95 -18.48
CA ALA A 409 10.08 20.56 -18.90
C ALA A 409 10.10 20.50 -20.43
N ASP A 410 10.42 19.32 -20.96
CA ASP A 410 10.58 19.11 -22.39
C ASP A 410 9.29 18.56 -23.01
N SER A 411 8.51 17.80 -22.24
CA SER A 411 7.25 17.22 -22.72
C SER A 411 6.15 17.22 -21.66
N VAL A 412 4.91 17.04 -22.15
CA VAL A 412 3.71 16.83 -21.34
C VAL A 412 3.11 15.47 -21.65
N THR A 413 2.66 14.77 -20.62
CA THR A 413 1.74 13.63 -20.73
C THR A 413 0.47 13.91 -19.93
N ALA A 414 -0.56 13.10 -20.15
CA ALA A 414 -1.78 13.18 -19.37
C ALA A 414 -2.42 11.81 -19.17
N THR A 415 -3.17 11.66 -18.09
CA THR A 415 -4.07 10.51 -17.84
C THR A 415 -5.53 10.99 -17.84
N ALA A 416 -6.46 10.07 -18.07
CA ALA A 416 -7.89 10.30 -17.88
C ALA A 416 -8.43 9.30 -16.85
N THR A 417 -9.10 9.81 -15.81
CA THR A 417 -9.83 8.97 -14.86
C THR A 417 -11.33 9.18 -15.02
N ASN A 418 -12.09 8.11 -15.27
CA ASN A 418 -13.54 8.14 -15.22
C ASN A 418 -14.01 8.47 -13.79
N VAL A 419 -14.76 9.55 -13.60
CA VAL A 419 -15.08 10.05 -12.25
C VAL A 419 -15.91 9.05 -11.43
N VAL A 420 -16.79 8.30 -12.09
CA VAL A 420 -17.71 7.35 -11.43
C VAL A 420 -17.12 5.95 -11.40
N ALA A 421 -16.64 5.44 -12.53
CA ALA A 421 -16.09 4.09 -12.61
C ALA A 421 -14.71 3.99 -11.94
N ALA A 422 -14.00 5.11 -11.77
CA ALA A 422 -12.66 5.21 -11.20
C ALA A 422 -11.50 4.62 -12.05
N ASN A 423 -11.82 3.98 -13.18
CA ASN A 423 -10.85 3.57 -14.19
C ASN A 423 -9.94 4.71 -14.60
N THR A 424 -8.63 4.51 -14.50
CA THR A 424 -7.63 5.46 -14.98
C THR A 424 -6.90 4.87 -16.18
N SER A 425 -6.74 5.67 -17.24
CA SER A 425 -5.95 5.32 -18.42
C SER A 425 -4.47 5.20 -18.10
N GLU A 426 -3.74 4.59 -19.02
CA GLU A 426 -2.30 4.81 -19.14
C GLU A 426 -1.97 6.30 -19.39
N PHE A 427 -0.68 6.64 -19.35
CA PHE A 427 -0.23 7.95 -19.82
C PHE A 427 -0.42 8.09 -21.33
N SER A 428 -0.88 9.26 -21.76
CA SER A 428 -0.87 9.65 -23.17
C SER A 428 0.54 9.57 -23.74
N LEU A 429 0.65 9.38 -25.06
CA LEU A 429 1.89 9.67 -25.77
C LEU A 429 2.41 11.08 -25.41
N PRO A 430 3.72 11.24 -25.19
CA PRO A 430 4.29 12.51 -24.76
C PRO A 430 4.24 13.54 -25.88
N ARG A 431 3.81 14.75 -25.53
CA ARG A 431 3.84 15.91 -26.43
C ARG A 431 5.01 16.81 -26.07
N GLN A 432 5.95 16.95 -27.00
CA GLN A 432 7.02 17.94 -26.88
C GLN A 432 6.45 19.35 -26.75
N MET A 433 7.00 20.10 -25.80
CA MET A 433 6.69 21.52 -25.64
C MET A 433 7.41 22.32 -26.73
N SER A 434 6.73 23.30 -27.31
CA SER A 434 7.32 24.23 -28.28
C SER A 434 7.15 25.67 -27.85
N THR A 435 8.03 26.56 -28.34
CA THR A 435 7.74 27.99 -28.37
C THR A 435 6.98 28.30 -29.65
N ASP A 436 5.94 29.14 -29.56
CA ASP A 436 5.23 29.63 -30.75
C ASP A 436 6.13 30.46 -31.69
#